data_AF-A0A820EQD3-F1
#
_entry.id   AF-A0A820EQD3-F1
#
_cell.length_a   1.000
_cell.length_b   1.000
_cell.length_c   1.000
_cell.angle_alpha   90.00
_cell.angle_beta   90.00
_cell.angle_gamma   90.00
#
_symmetry.space_group_name_H-M   'P 1'
#
loop_
_entity.id
_entity.type
_entity.pdbx_description
1 polymer ?
#
loop_
_entity_poly.entity_id
_entity_poly.type
_entity_poly.pdbx_seq_one_letter_code
_entity_poly.pdbx_strand_id
1 'polypeptide(L)'
;MNPSKAIRKQFYEFYKNDRLMNLVDVFVCFHPAAMCELFMPFNRTIIVIASTRYELGRFSINEWNEWNKNLRIIASDPRNIVAGNNLYDAEYIRYFTGINTTVLPSICDYTKVVYRSSNTRSEYIFIPSHDHIDFNEQFLDELNFSIRKFKTSIVVKPLRQLYKFYKYRDLVRHPAIIYLPYQVSTMSIFEQYTMNIPLFFPSIDLLTEWHLKYDIVFDRTWDKALTGQGKNRSIISSYDPNSTIPDPNNEYDYSSIRYWLQYADFYQWPYITYFN
;
A
#
# COMPACT_ATOMS: atom_id res chain seq x y z
N MET A 1 -0.79 16.83 3.03
CA MET A 1 -1.65 17.84 2.35
C MET A 1 -3.08 17.63 2.79
N ASN A 2 -3.75 18.65 3.35
CA ASN A 2 -5.16 18.62 3.81
C ASN A 2 -5.88 19.81 3.16
N PRO A 3 -6.99 19.63 2.42
CA PRO A 3 -7.72 20.79 1.90
C PRO A 3 -8.52 21.40 3.06
N SER A 4 -7.95 22.42 3.70
CA SER A 4 -8.63 23.17 4.75
C SER A 4 -10.00 23.68 4.27
N LYS A 5 -10.93 23.98 5.18
CA LYS A 5 -12.23 24.55 4.81
C LYS A 5 -12.09 25.81 3.93
N ALA A 6 -11.08 26.64 4.19
CA ALA A 6 -10.78 27.82 3.39
C ALA A 6 -10.33 27.46 1.97
N ILE A 7 -9.41 26.49 1.82
CA ILE A 7 -8.95 26.01 0.51
C ILE A 7 -10.12 25.39 -0.28
N ARG A 8 -10.96 24.59 0.35
CA ARG A 8 -12.15 23.99 -0.29
C ARG A 8 -13.09 25.05 -0.84
N LYS A 9 -13.36 26.10 -0.06
CA LYS A 9 -14.18 27.24 -0.50
C LYS A 9 -13.52 27.97 -1.67
N GLN A 10 -12.24 28.30 -1.59
CA GLN A 10 -11.52 28.99 -2.66
C GLN A 10 -11.51 28.17 -3.96
N PHE A 11 -11.27 26.86 -3.86
CA PHE A 11 -11.29 25.94 -4.99
C PHE A 11 -12.65 25.95 -5.69
N TYR A 12 -13.74 25.79 -4.93
CA TYR A 12 -15.09 25.82 -5.49
C TYR A 12 -15.41 27.18 -6.12
N GLU A 13 -15.12 28.29 -5.45
CA GLU A 13 -15.39 29.63 -5.97
C GLU A 13 -14.65 29.92 -7.28
N PHE A 14 -13.43 29.40 -7.42
CA PHE A 14 -12.64 29.53 -8.64
C PHE A 14 -13.25 28.73 -9.80
N TYR A 15 -13.67 27.49 -9.55
CA TYR A 15 -14.09 26.55 -10.60
C TYR A 15 -15.60 26.45 -10.84
N LYS A 16 -16.46 27.03 -9.98
CA LYS A 16 -17.93 26.90 -10.10
C LYS A 16 -18.49 27.36 -11.45
N ASN A 17 -17.84 28.33 -12.08
CA ASN A 17 -18.24 28.88 -13.39
C ASN A 17 -17.33 28.40 -14.54
N ASP A 18 -16.37 27.52 -14.27
CA ASP A 18 -15.46 27.00 -15.29
C ASP A 18 -16.22 26.06 -16.24
N ARG A 19 -16.02 26.26 -17.55
CA ARG A 19 -16.74 25.50 -18.58
C ARG A 19 -16.35 24.03 -18.56
N LEU A 20 -15.07 23.71 -18.37
CA LEU A 20 -14.60 22.33 -18.38
C LEU A 20 -15.06 21.60 -17.12
N MET A 21 -14.95 22.24 -15.96
CA MET A 21 -15.41 21.69 -14.69
C MET A 21 -16.90 21.34 -14.71
N ASN A 22 -17.71 22.20 -15.33
CA ASN A 22 -19.16 21.98 -15.43
C ASN A 22 -19.55 20.84 -16.39
N LEU A 23 -18.65 20.43 -17.30
CA LEU A 23 -18.83 19.28 -18.19
C LEU A 23 -18.40 17.95 -17.55
N VAL A 24 -17.78 17.97 -16.37
CA VAL A 24 -17.35 16.74 -15.70
C VAL A 24 -18.54 16.01 -15.09
N ASP A 25 -18.72 14.74 -15.48
CA ASP A 25 -19.74 13.86 -14.90
C ASP A 25 -19.25 13.16 -13.63
N VAL A 26 -17.95 12.83 -13.56
CA VAL A 26 -17.34 12.03 -12.50
C VAL A 26 -15.98 12.59 -12.11
N PHE A 27 -15.76 12.79 -10.80
CA PHE A 27 -14.44 13.04 -10.23
C PHE A 27 -13.84 11.75 -9.70
N VAL A 28 -12.60 11.46 -10.08
CA VAL A 28 -11.84 10.31 -9.56
C VAL A 28 -10.65 10.84 -8.79
N CYS A 29 -10.54 10.46 -7.51
CA CYS A 29 -9.41 10.86 -6.67
C CYS A 29 -8.74 9.67 -5.99
N PHE A 30 -7.43 9.60 -6.18
CA PHE A 30 -6.58 8.49 -5.74
C PHE A 30 -5.75 8.87 -4.50
N HIS A 31 -4.85 9.84 -4.67
CA HIS A 31 -3.86 10.15 -3.65
C HIS A 31 -3.62 11.65 -3.54
N PRO A 32 -3.81 12.25 -2.35
CA PRO A 32 -4.45 11.70 -1.15
C PRO A 32 -5.97 11.55 -1.32
N ALA A 33 -6.58 10.49 -0.79
CA ALA A 33 -8.04 10.27 -0.84
C ALA A 33 -8.83 11.46 -0.24
N ALA A 34 -8.28 12.04 0.83
CA ALA A 34 -8.74 13.25 1.49
C ALA A 34 -8.93 14.48 0.57
N MET A 35 -8.34 14.50 -0.63
CA MET A 35 -8.55 15.59 -1.60
C MET A 35 -9.93 15.55 -2.25
N CYS A 36 -10.66 14.44 -2.16
CA CYS A 36 -12.01 14.35 -2.71
C CYS A 36 -12.99 15.36 -2.09
N GLU A 37 -12.70 15.88 -0.89
CA GLU A 37 -13.50 16.95 -0.28
C GLU A 37 -13.53 18.26 -1.10
N LEU A 38 -12.57 18.47 -2.01
CA LEU A 38 -12.56 19.61 -2.93
C LEU A 38 -13.72 19.56 -3.94
N PHE A 39 -14.16 18.35 -4.28
CA PHE A 39 -15.13 18.12 -5.36
C PHE A 39 -16.57 17.92 -4.85
N MET A 40 -16.75 17.67 -3.54
CA MET A 40 -18.07 17.53 -2.92
C MET A 40 -19.07 18.66 -3.27
N PRO A 41 -18.67 19.95 -3.34
CA PRO A 41 -19.62 21.04 -3.64
C PRO A 41 -20.22 21.00 -5.05
N PHE A 42 -19.61 20.28 -6.00
CA PHE A 42 -20.08 20.22 -7.39
C PHE A 42 -21.26 19.26 -7.60
N ASN A 43 -21.61 18.45 -6.59
CA ASN A 43 -22.72 17.48 -6.65
C ASN A 43 -22.66 16.55 -7.88
N ARG A 44 -21.45 16.17 -8.27
CA ARG A 44 -21.16 15.17 -9.29
C ARG A 44 -20.84 13.84 -8.63
N THR A 45 -20.81 12.78 -9.42
CA THR A 45 -20.33 11.48 -8.95
C THR A 45 -18.88 11.59 -8.52
N ILE A 46 -18.53 10.98 -7.38
CA ILE A 46 -17.17 10.94 -6.85
C ILE A 46 -16.77 9.47 -6.65
N ILE A 47 -15.62 9.12 -7.20
CA ILE A 47 -14.95 7.85 -6.99
C ILE A 47 -13.71 8.13 -6.13
N VAL A 48 -13.76 7.71 -4.88
CA VAL A 48 -12.66 7.77 -3.91
C VAL A 48 -11.92 6.44 -3.93
N ILE A 49 -10.63 6.45 -4.25
CA ILE A 49 -9.78 5.25 -4.26
C ILE A 49 -8.59 5.50 -3.36
N ALA A 50 -8.60 4.99 -2.14
CA ALA A 50 -7.45 5.10 -1.25
C ALA A 50 -6.30 4.19 -1.74
N SER A 51 -5.25 4.80 -2.28
CA SER A 51 -4.03 4.08 -2.72
C SER A 51 -3.02 3.81 -1.58
N THR A 52 -3.28 4.40 -0.43
CA THR A 52 -2.65 4.14 0.88
C THR A 52 -3.64 4.61 1.94
N ARG A 53 -3.24 4.57 3.22
CA ARG A 53 -3.91 5.13 4.39
C ARG A 53 -4.75 6.37 4.06
N TYR A 54 -6.07 6.22 4.08
CA TYR A 54 -7.02 7.22 3.59
C TYR A 54 -7.02 8.52 4.42
N GLU A 55 -6.52 8.45 5.65
CA GLU A 55 -6.37 9.56 6.58
C GLU A 55 -5.17 10.45 6.26
N LEU A 56 -4.39 10.13 5.22
CA LEU A 56 -3.19 10.89 4.85
C LEU A 56 -3.44 12.41 4.83
N GLY A 57 -2.66 13.12 5.63
CA GLY A 57 -2.78 14.56 5.85
C GLY A 57 -3.80 14.96 6.92
N ARG A 58 -4.33 14.07 7.74
CA ARG A 58 -5.12 14.40 8.94
C ARG A 58 -4.25 14.18 10.16
N PHE A 59 -3.96 15.25 10.90
CA PHE A 59 -2.98 15.22 12.01
C PHE A 59 -3.62 15.35 13.39
N SER A 60 -4.91 15.70 13.43
CA SER A 60 -5.67 15.82 14.67
C SER A 60 -6.94 14.98 14.63
N ILE A 61 -7.44 14.67 15.83
CA ILE A 61 -8.71 13.96 16.05
C ILE A 61 -9.85 14.66 15.30
N ASN A 62 -9.90 15.98 15.36
CA ASN A 62 -10.96 16.78 14.73
C ASN A 62 -10.89 16.70 13.20
N GLU A 63 -9.70 16.79 12.62
CA GLU A 63 -9.52 16.67 11.17
C GLU A 63 -9.89 15.26 10.66
N TRP A 64 -9.46 14.22 11.38
CA TRP A 64 -9.76 12.85 10.98
C TRP A 64 -11.25 12.53 11.14
N ASN A 65 -11.89 12.94 12.24
CA ASN A 65 -13.33 12.76 12.41
C ASN A 65 -14.16 13.53 11.37
N GLU A 66 -13.75 14.76 11.02
CA GLU A 66 -14.39 15.51 9.95
C GLU A 66 -14.25 14.81 8.60
N TRP A 67 -13.07 14.24 8.31
CA TRP A 67 -12.87 13.43 7.11
C TRP A 67 -13.74 12.18 7.11
N ASN A 68 -13.83 11.45 8.22
CA ASN A 68 -14.70 10.27 8.35
C ASN A 68 -16.17 10.62 8.12
N LYS A 69 -16.61 11.77 8.63
CA LYS A 69 -17.95 12.29 8.38
C LYS A 69 -18.17 12.56 6.89
N ASN A 70 -17.25 13.26 6.24
CA ASN A 70 -17.38 13.62 4.83
C ASN A 70 -17.27 12.39 3.91
N LEU A 71 -16.43 11.42 4.24
CA LEU A 71 -16.33 10.17 3.49
C LEU A 71 -17.62 9.34 3.60
N ARG A 72 -18.28 9.33 4.77
CA ARG A 72 -19.61 8.71 4.94
C ARG A 72 -20.69 9.43 4.14
N ILE A 73 -20.63 10.77 4.06
CA ILE A 73 -21.54 11.53 3.20
C ILE A 73 -21.35 11.12 1.74
N ILE A 74 -20.09 11.06 1.27
CA ILE A 74 -19.78 10.57 -0.09
C ILE A 74 -20.35 9.16 -0.30
N ALA A 75 -20.10 8.22 0.61
CA ALA A 75 -20.54 6.83 0.50
C ALA A 75 -22.06 6.63 0.61
N SER A 76 -22.79 7.57 1.20
CA SER A 76 -24.26 7.49 1.34
C SER A 76 -25.02 7.73 0.02
N ASP A 77 -24.37 8.34 -0.96
CA ASP A 77 -24.94 8.54 -2.29
C ASP A 77 -24.61 7.32 -3.18
N PRO A 78 -25.61 6.59 -3.70
CA PRO A 78 -25.39 5.38 -4.49
C PRO A 78 -24.69 5.62 -5.83
N ARG A 79 -24.56 6.88 -6.28
CA ARG A 79 -23.78 7.23 -7.46
C ARG A 79 -22.28 7.12 -7.19
N ASN A 80 -21.86 7.32 -5.95
CA ASN A 80 -20.46 7.41 -5.56
C ASN A 80 -19.87 6.04 -5.23
N ILE A 81 -18.54 5.95 -5.29
CA ILE A 81 -17.79 4.75 -4.91
C ILE A 81 -16.72 5.16 -3.91
N VAL A 82 -16.61 4.41 -2.81
CA VAL A 82 -15.47 4.48 -1.89
C VAL A 82 -14.78 3.13 -1.88
N ALA A 83 -13.51 3.14 -2.29
CA ALA A 83 -12.71 1.94 -2.49
C ALA A 83 -11.31 2.07 -1.90
N GLY A 84 -10.72 0.92 -1.57
CA GLY A 84 -9.28 0.78 -1.36
C GLY A 84 -8.62 0.22 -2.62
N ASN A 85 -7.38 0.62 -2.90
CA ASN A 85 -6.59 0.06 -4.01
C ASN A 85 -6.11 -1.38 -3.72
N ASN A 86 -6.18 -1.80 -2.46
CA ASN A 86 -5.87 -3.14 -1.98
C ASN A 86 -6.82 -3.46 -0.82
N LEU A 87 -6.80 -4.72 -0.37
CA LEU A 87 -7.67 -5.16 0.72
C LEU A 87 -7.31 -4.48 2.05
N TYR A 88 -6.03 -4.24 2.34
CA TYR A 88 -5.60 -3.55 3.55
C TYR A 88 -6.26 -2.18 3.70
N ASP A 89 -6.16 -1.32 2.69
CA ASP A 89 -6.71 0.03 2.74
C ASP A 89 -8.26 0.02 2.74
N ALA A 90 -8.88 -0.99 2.10
CA ALA A 90 -10.34 -1.18 2.16
C ALA A 90 -10.81 -1.53 3.58
N GLU A 91 -10.17 -2.49 4.25
CA GLU A 91 -10.47 -2.85 5.64
C GLU A 91 -10.14 -1.72 6.61
N TYR A 92 -9.07 -0.98 6.36
CA TYR A 92 -8.68 0.17 7.17
C TYR A 92 -9.76 1.26 7.13
N ILE A 93 -10.29 1.60 5.95
CA ILE A 93 -11.44 2.51 5.83
C ILE A 93 -12.64 1.95 6.58
N ARG A 94 -12.97 0.66 6.40
CA ARG A 94 -14.12 0.04 7.06
C ARG A 94 -14.01 0.12 8.58
N TYR A 95 -12.83 -0.15 9.13
CA TYR A 95 -12.57 -0.09 10.58
C TYR A 95 -12.87 1.28 11.18
N PHE A 96 -12.44 2.38 10.54
CA PHE A 96 -12.63 3.73 11.09
C PHE A 96 -13.94 4.41 10.68
N THR A 97 -14.62 3.92 9.64
CA THR A 97 -15.77 4.63 9.07
C THR A 97 -17.07 3.83 9.05
N GLY A 98 -17.01 2.50 9.11
CA GLY A 98 -18.15 1.61 8.91
C GLY A 98 -18.60 1.48 7.46
N ILE A 99 -17.91 2.12 6.51
CA ILE A 99 -18.28 2.08 5.09
C ILE A 99 -17.98 0.70 4.53
N ASN A 100 -18.95 0.12 3.82
CA ASN A 100 -18.72 -1.09 3.04
C ASN A 100 -17.88 -0.76 1.80
N THR A 101 -16.56 -0.91 1.93
CA THR A 101 -15.59 -0.58 0.90
C THR A 101 -15.42 -1.66 -0.15
N THR A 102 -15.27 -1.23 -1.40
CA THR A 102 -14.88 -2.10 -2.53
C THR A 102 -13.36 -2.13 -2.67
N VAL A 103 -12.80 -3.25 -3.12
CA VAL A 103 -11.38 -3.33 -3.53
C VAL A 103 -11.29 -3.09 -5.03
N LEU A 104 -10.53 -2.08 -5.45
CA LEU A 104 -10.26 -1.76 -6.85
C LEU A 104 -8.75 -1.85 -7.11
N PRO A 105 -8.22 -3.04 -7.45
CA PRO A 105 -6.79 -3.26 -7.58
C PRO A 105 -6.20 -2.66 -8.85
N SER A 106 -4.92 -2.31 -8.80
CA SER A 106 -4.16 -1.89 -9.97
C SER A 106 -3.92 -3.08 -10.91
N ILE A 107 -4.48 -3.04 -12.13
CA ILE A 107 -4.33 -4.14 -13.10
C ILE A 107 -2.92 -4.16 -13.73
N CYS A 108 -2.27 -2.99 -13.87
CA CYS A 108 -0.90 -2.86 -14.40
C CYS A 108 -0.62 -3.52 -15.77
N ASP A 109 -1.64 -3.77 -16.59
CA ASP A 109 -1.50 -4.37 -17.93
C ASP A 109 -0.77 -3.46 -18.95
N TYR A 110 -0.57 -2.18 -18.59
CA TYR A 110 0.25 -1.26 -19.40
C TYR A 110 1.71 -1.71 -19.51
N THR A 111 2.19 -2.63 -18.67
CA THR A 111 3.54 -3.20 -18.75
C THR A 111 3.78 -3.93 -20.07
N LYS A 112 2.75 -4.58 -20.63
CA LYS A 112 2.76 -5.31 -21.91
C LYS A 112 3.91 -6.33 -22.05
N VAL A 113 4.44 -6.82 -20.95
CA VAL A 113 5.56 -7.77 -20.88
C VAL A 113 5.13 -8.94 -20.01
N VAL A 114 5.53 -10.15 -20.38
CA VAL A 114 5.20 -11.37 -19.63
C VAL A 114 6.45 -12.22 -19.49
N TYR A 115 6.66 -12.73 -18.28
CA TYR A 115 7.68 -13.69 -17.93
C TYR A 115 7.52 -14.98 -18.73
N ARG A 116 8.65 -15.49 -19.24
CA ARG A 116 8.72 -16.73 -19.99
C ARG A 116 9.87 -17.56 -19.41
N SER A 117 9.67 -18.87 -19.29
CA SER A 117 10.64 -19.81 -18.70
C SER A 117 12.01 -19.83 -19.39
N SER A 118 12.13 -19.29 -20.61
CA SER A 118 13.39 -19.07 -21.32
C SER A 118 14.17 -17.87 -20.76
N ASN A 119 14.48 -17.90 -19.46
CA ASN A 119 15.25 -16.86 -18.79
C ASN A 119 16.66 -16.80 -19.36
N THR A 120 17.12 -15.59 -19.65
CA THR A 120 18.49 -15.37 -20.16
C THR A 120 19.48 -14.97 -19.06
N ARG A 121 18.98 -14.71 -17.84
CA ARG A 121 19.78 -14.37 -16.66
C ARG A 121 19.68 -15.49 -15.64
N SER A 122 20.76 -15.70 -14.89
CA SER A 122 20.82 -16.69 -13.81
C SER A 122 20.60 -16.07 -12.43
N GLU A 123 20.73 -14.76 -12.32
CA GLU A 123 20.64 -14.04 -11.05
C GLU A 123 19.18 -13.85 -10.63
N TYR A 124 18.86 -14.19 -9.39
CA TYR A 124 17.62 -13.83 -8.72
C TYR A 124 17.71 -12.37 -8.27
N ILE A 125 16.65 -11.61 -8.51
CA ILE A 125 16.60 -10.21 -8.09
C ILE A 125 16.20 -10.15 -6.62
N PHE A 126 16.90 -9.35 -5.85
CA PHE A 126 16.52 -8.98 -4.49
C PHE A 126 16.03 -7.54 -4.45
N ILE A 127 14.82 -7.32 -3.93
CA ILE A 127 14.27 -6.00 -3.64
C ILE A 127 14.35 -5.79 -2.13
N PRO A 128 15.27 -4.93 -1.66
CA PRO A 128 15.50 -4.70 -0.23
C PRO A 128 14.34 -3.92 0.40
N SER A 129 14.24 -4.00 1.74
CA SER A 129 13.38 -3.08 2.48
C SER A 129 13.99 -1.68 2.44
N HIS A 130 13.13 -0.66 2.39
CA HIS A 130 13.54 0.74 2.28
C HIS A 130 14.23 1.20 3.58
N ASP A 131 15.34 1.94 3.46
CA ASP A 131 16.06 2.55 4.58
C ASP A 131 16.55 1.62 5.72
N HIS A 132 16.58 0.30 5.50
CA HIS A 132 17.05 -0.70 6.46
C HIS A 132 18.34 -1.41 5.99
N ILE A 133 19.41 -0.64 5.72
CA ILE A 133 20.67 -1.14 5.13
C ILE A 133 21.24 -2.33 5.93
N ASP A 134 21.40 -2.17 7.25
CA ASP A 134 22.00 -3.20 8.11
C ASP A 134 21.22 -4.52 8.08
N PHE A 135 19.87 -4.44 8.12
CA PHE A 135 19.01 -5.62 8.03
C PHE A 135 19.10 -6.28 6.64
N ASN A 136 19.12 -5.48 5.57
CA ASN A 136 19.24 -6.00 4.21
C ASN A 136 20.58 -6.71 3.98
N GLU A 137 21.68 -6.17 4.52
CA GLU A 137 23.00 -6.79 4.46
C GLU A 137 23.01 -8.11 5.25
N GLN A 138 22.50 -8.09 6.49
CA GLN A 138 22.39 -9.29 7.31
C GLN A 138 21.54 -10.39 6.62
N PHE A 139 20.40 -10.03 6.05
CA PHE A 139 19.54 -10.96 5.32
C PHE A 139 20.28 -11.58 4.11
N LEU A 140 20.97 -10.75 3.32
CA LEU A 140 21.72 -11.24 2.17
C LEU A 140 22.87 -12.18 2.57
N ASP A 141 23.56 -11.90 3.66
CA ASP A 141 24.62 -12.76 4.17
C ASP A 141 24.09 -14.12 4.60
N GLU A 142 23.00 -14.16 5.38
CA GLU A 142 22.33 -15.39 5.80
C GLU A 142 21.76 -16.20 4.63
N LEU A 143 21.18 -15.50 3.64
CA LEU A 143 20.67 -16.12 2.42
C LEU A 143 21.81 -16.72 1.60
N ASN A 144 22.91 -15.99 1.40
CA ASN A 144 24.08 -16.48 0.67
C ASN A 144 24.75 -17.66 1.40
N PHE A 145 24.82 -17.61 2.73
CA PHE A 145 25.31 -18.72 3.54
C PHE A 145 24.45 -19.97 3.34
N SER A 146 23.13 -19.82 3.38
CA SER A 146 22.17 -20.91 3.14
C SER A 146 22.30 -21.49 1.73
N ILE A 147 22.37 -20.64 0.70
CA ILE A 147 22.56 -21.06 -0.70
C ILE A 147 23.82 -21.92 -0.88
N ARG A 148 24.94 -21.51 -0.26
CA ARG A 148 26.20 -22.26 -0.30
C ARG A 148 26.09 -23.60 0.41
N LYS A 149 25.39 -23.65 1.55
CA LYS A 149 25.15 -24.88 2.31
C LYS A 149 24.40 -25.94 1.48
N PHE A 150 23.43 -25.52 0.67
CA PHE A 150 22.67 -26.41 -0.21
C PHE A 150 23.37 -26.72 -1.55
N LYS A 151 24.61 -26.22 -1.78
CA LYS A 151 25.40 -26.43 -3.00
C LYS A 151 24.63 -26.11 -4.29
N THR A 152 23.79 -25.08 -4.26
CA THR A 152 23.03 -24.63 -5.43
C THR A 152 23.83 -23.63 -6.27
N SER A 153 23.48 -23.49 -7.55
CA SER A 153 24.06 -22.46 -8.44
C SER A 153 23.30 -21.13 -8.37
N ILE A 154 22.48 -20.92 -7.32
CA ILE A 154 21.65 -19.72 -7.18
C ILE A 154 22.56 -18.53 -6.86
N VAL A 155 22.34 -17.43 -7.58
CA VAL A 155 23.01 -16.15 -7.33
C VAL A 155 21.93 -15.12 -7.07
N VAL A 156 22.00 -14.42 -5.94
CA VAL A 156 21.05 -13.35 -5.58
C VAL A 156 21.77 -12.00 -5.68
N LYS A 157 21.12 -11.01 -6.30
CA LYS A 157 21.67 -9.66 -6.47
C LYS A 157 20.61 -8.58 -6.20
N PRO A 158 20.93 -7.54 -5.42
CA PRO A 158 20.07 -6.38 -5.28
C PRO A 158 19.71 -5.77 -6.63
N LEU A 159 18.43 -5.39 -6.82
CA LEU A 159 17.93 -4.80 -8.06
C LEU A 159 18.78 -3.61 -8.51
N ARG A 160 19.16 -2.73 -7.57
CA ARG A 160 19.95 -1.52 -7.84
C ARG A 160 21.43 -1.80 -8.15
N GLN A 161 21.94 -2.97 -7.78
CA GLN A 161 23.28 -3.42 -8.22
C GLN A 161 23.25 -3.91 -9.67
N LEU A 162 22.17 -4.56 -10.08
CA LEU A 162 21.98 -5.03 -11.47
C LEU A 162 21.64 -3.87 -12.41
N TYR A 163 20.79 -2.96 -11.96
CA TYR A 163 20.22 -1.89 -12.78
C TYR A 163 20.08 -0.58 -11.98
N LYS A 164 20.82 0.46 -12.40
CA LYS A 164 20.56 1.83 -11.92
C LYS A 164 19.16 2.29 -12.36
N PHE A 165 18.84 2.03 -13.62
CA PHE A 165 17.53 2.18 -14.25
C PHE A 165 17.24 0.92 -15.06
N TYR A 166 15.98 0.50 -15.12
CA TYR A 166 15.56 -0.70 -15.84
C TYR A 166 14.25 -0.46 -16.60
N LYS A 167 13.99 -1.31 -17.58
CA LYS A 167 12.69 -1.48 -18.23
C LYS A 167 12.02 -2.74 -17.71
N TYR A 168 10.70 -2.86 -17.84
CA TYR A 168 9.97 -4.08 -17.47
C TYR A 168 10.55 -5.36 -18.10
N ARG A 169 11.03 -5.26 -19.35
CA ARG A 169 11.72 -6.35 -20.06
C ARG A 169 13.00 -6.83 -19.41
N ASP A 170 13.68 -6.00 -18.62
CA ASP A 170 14.89 -6.40 -17.93
C ASP A 170 14.55 -7.33 -16.75
N LEU A 171 13.44 -7.06 -16.05
CA LEU A 171 13.01 -7.85 -14.89
C LEU A 171 12.61 -9.28 -15.28
N VAL A 172 11.81 -9.45 -16.35
CA VAL A 172 11.31 -10.76 -16.78
C VAL A 172 12.38 -11.71 -17.32
N ARG A 173 13.64 -11.26 -17.43
CA ARG A 173 14.76 -12.10 -17.87
C ARG A 173 15.40 -12.87 -16.71
N HIS A 174 15.06 -12.52 -15.48
CA HIS A 174 15.57 -13.11 -14.25
C HIS A 174 14.63 -14.22 -13.75
N PRO A 175 15.14 -15.26 -13.06
CA PRO A 175 14.33 -16.40 -12.65
C PRO A 175 13.19 -16.05 -11.68
N ALA A 176 13.42 -15.11 -10.77
CA ALA A 176 12.45 -14.69 -9.77
C ALA A 176 12.88 -13.38 -9.08
N ILE A 177 11.98 -12.84 -8.28
CA ILE A 177 12.22 -11.69 -7.40
C ILE A 177 11.96 -12.10 -5.95
N ILE A 178 12.92 -11.82 -5.07
CA ILE A 178 12.84 -11.98 -3.61
C ILE A 178 12.62 -10.60 -3.00
N TYR A 179 11.56 -10.47 -2.21
CA TYR A 179 11.14 -9.22 -1.58
C TYR A 179 11.40 -9.21 -0.07
N LEU A 180 11.88 -8.07 0.41
CA LEU A 180 11.66 -7.61 1.78
C LEU A 180 10.72 -6.39 1.72
N PRO A 181 9.43 -6.56 1.99
CA PRO A 181 8.46 -5.49 1.79
C PRO A 181 8.59 -4.42 2.86
N TYR A 182 8.64 -3.15 2.42
CA TYR A 182 8.59 -1.99 3.32
C TYR A 182 7.17 -1.43 3.51
N GLN A 183 6.23 -1.85 2.66
CA GLN A 183 4.82 -1.46 2.70
C GLN A 183 3.94 -2.66 2.32
N VAL A 184 2.68 -2.64 2.78
CA VAL A 184 1.65 -3.66 2.51
C VAL A 184 1.18 -3.72 1.04
N SER A 185 1.48 -2.68 0.26
CA SER A 185 1.09 -2.51 -1.13
C SER A 185 2.04 -1.52 -1.82
N THR A 186 2.56 -1.86 -2.99
CA THR A 186 3.33 -0.94 -3.83
C THR A 186 3.02 -1.20 -5.31
N MET A 187 3.01 -0.16 -6.14
CA MET A 187 2.71 -0.30 -7.58
C MET A 187 3.62 -1.31 -8.29
N SER A 188 4.90 -1.39 -7.90
CA SER A 188 5.84 -2.35 -8.49
C SER A 188 5.47 -3.80 -8.23
N ILE A 189 4.82 -4.11 -7.11
CA ILE A 189 4.35 -5.46 -6.79
C ILE A 189 3.23 -5.88 -7.75
N PHE A 190 2.26 -5.00 -8.02
CA PHE A 190 1.21 -5.24 -9.02
C PHE A 190 1.78 -5.42 -10.44
N GLU A 191 2.72 -4.56 -10.84
CA GLU A 191 3.37 -4.67 -12.15
C GLU A 191 4.08 -6.02 -12.32
N GLN A 192 4.88 -6.42 -11.33
CA GLN A 192 5.65 -7.66 -11.41
C GLN A 192 4.80 -8.92 -11.32
N TYR A 193 3.73 -8.87 -10.51
CA TYR A 193 2.74 -9.93 -10.45
C TYR A 193 2.01 -10.10 -11.79
N THR A 194 1.57 -8.98 -12.40
CA THR A 194 0.90 -8.98 -13.71
C THR A 194 1.82 -9.50 -14.82
N MET A 195 3.13 -9.23 -14.72
CA MET A 195 4.13 -9.79 -15.62
C MET A 195 4.35 -11.31 -15.41
N ASN A 196 3.67 -11.98 -14.47
CA ASN A 196 3.85 -13.39 -14.12
C ASN A 196 5.28 -13.75 -13.66
N ILE A 197 6.02 -12.80 -13.08
CA ILE A 197 7.33 -13.08 -12.52
C ILE A 197 7.15 -13.87 -11.21
N PRO A 198 7.87 -14.97 -10.98
CA PRO A 198 7.83 -15.66 -9.68
C PRO A 198 8.28 -14.73 -8.55
N LEU A 199 7.42 -14.54 -7.55
CA LEU A 199 7.68 -13.66 -6.41
C LEU A 199 7.81 -14.46 -5.10
N PHE A 200 8.80 -14.07 -4.29
CA PHE A 200 9.09 -14.65 -2.99
C PHE A 200 8.98 -13.60 -1.90
N PHE A 201 8.19 -13.85 -0.87
CA PHE A 201 7.98 -12.96 0.29
C PHE A 201 8.20 -13.72 1.60
N PRO A 202 8.52 -13.03 2.72
CA PRO A 202 8.49 -13.67 4.03
C PRO A 202 7.07 -14.14 4.38
N SER A 203 6.95 -15.21 5.16
CA SER A 203 5.66 -15.58 5.76
C SER A 203 5.14 -14.47 6.67
N ILE A 204 3.84 -14.46 6.94
CA ILE A 204 3.21 -13.44 7.77
C ILE A 204 3.80 -13.40 9.19
N ASP A 205 4.13 -14.57 9.75
CA ASP A 205 4.70 -14.68 11.09
C ASP A 205 6.12 -14.10 11.11
N LEU A 206 6.96 -14.48 10.14
CA LEU A 206 8.32 -13.95 10.01
C LEU A 206 8.33 -12.44 9.77
N LEU A 207 7.46 -11.95 8.88
CA LEU A 207 7.34 -10.52 8.59
C LEU A 207 6.88 -9.72 9.81
N THR A 208 5.98 -10.29 10.62
CA THR A 208 5.53 -9.68 11.88
C THR A 208 6.68 -9.60 12.88
N GLU A 209 7.43 -10.68 13.07
CA GLU A 209 8.60 -10.71 13.96
C GLU A 209 9.68 -9.72 13.54
N TRP A 210 10.00 -9.69 12.24
CA TRP A 210 10.96 -8.75 11.69
C TRP A 210 10.48 -7.31 11.79
N HIS A 211 9.19 -7.03 11.62
CA HIS A 211 8.66 -5.68 11.80
C HIS A 211 8.77 -5.23 13.26
N LEU A 212 8.44 -6.08 14.24
CA LEU A 212 8.61 -5.75 15.65
C LEU A 212 10.07 -5.51 16.05
N LYS A 213 11.00 -6.25 15.43
CA LYS A 213 12.42 -6.20 15.80
C LYS A 213 13.22 -5.14 15.05
N TYR A 214 12.88 -4.91 13.79
CA TYR A 214 13.68 -4.11 12.84
C TYR A 214 12.86 -3.07 12.08
N ASP A 215 11.56 -2.93 12.39
CA ASP A 215 10.64 -1.99 11.75
C ASP A 215 10.45 -2.18 10.24
N ILE A 216 10.68 -3.39 9.70
CA ILE A 216 10.87 -3.59 8.25
C ILE A 216 9.71 -3.15 7.35
N VAL A 217 8.45 -3.28 7.79
CA VAL A 217 7.27 -2.73 7.07
C VAL A 217 7.00 -1.30 7.52
N PHE A 218 8.02 -0.45 7.43
CA PHE A 218 8.06 0.88 8.02
C PHE A 218 6.89 1.78 7.61
N ASP A 219 6.48 1.69 6.35
CA ASP A 219 5.44 2.57 5.81
C ASP A 219 4.03 2.10 6.19
N ARG A 220 3.86 0.95 6.86
CA ARG A 220 2.54 0.33 7.17
C ARG A 220 1.54 1.29 7.81
N THR A 221 1.98 2.25 8.61
CA THR A 221 1.11 3.29 9.19
C THR A 221 1.57 4.67 8.75
N TRP A 222 0.61 5.57 8.54
CA TRP A 222 0.90 6.93 8.07
C TRP A 222 1.77 7.72 9.05
N ASP A 223 1.49 7.61 10.35
CA ASP A 223 2.26 8.28 11.39
C ASP A 223 3.74 7.88 11.38
N LYS A 224 4.03 6.58 11.23
CA LYS A 224 5.40 6.07 11.19
C LYS A 224 6.13 6.54 9.93
N ALA A 225 5.51 6.39 8.76
CA ALA A 225 6.07 6.88 7.49
C ALA A 225 6.40 8.38 7.53
N LEU A 226 5.58 9.18 8.20
CA LEU A 226 5.74 10.64 8.27
C LEU A 226 6.76 11.09 9.32
N THR A 227 6.71 10.51 10.52
CA THR A 227 7.44 11.03 11.70
C THR A 227 8.65 10.19 12.08
N GLY A 228 8.77 9.00 11.50
CA GLY A 228 9.70 7.96 11.92
C GLY A 228 9.36 7.28 13.23
N GLN A 229 8.21 7.61 13.85
CA GLN A 229 7.79 7.06 15.13
C GLN A 229 6.44 6.36 15.00
N GLY A 230 6.42 5.07 15.36
CA GLY A 230 5.19 4.31 15.49
C GLY A 230 4.35 4.76 16.69
N LYS A 231 3.08 4.35 16.70
CA LYS A 231 2.18 4.55 17.84
C LYS A 231 1.71 3.19 18.36
N ASN A 232 1.28 3.16 19.61
CA ASN A 232 0.63 1.96 20.18
C ASN A 232 -0.89 1.95 19.95
N ARG A 233 -1.45 3.02 19.38
CA ARG A 233 -2.87 3.17 19.04
C ARG A 233 -3.11 4.33 18.09
N SER A 234 -4.25 4.29 17.43
CA SER A 234 -4.84 5.38 16.68
C SER A 234 -5.26 6.53 17.60
N ILE A 235 -5.27 7.74 17.05
CA ILE A 235 -5.78 8.93 17.76
C ILE A 235 -7.31 8.97 17.83
N ILE A 236 -7.98 8.20 16.97
CA ILE A 236 -9.42 7.97 17.00
C ILE A 236 -9.72 6.48 17.24
N SER A 237 -10.88 6.18 17.79
CA SER A 237 -11.36 4.80 17.96
C SER A 237 -11.89 4.22 16.65
N SER A 238 -12.12 2.91 16.62
CA SER A 238 -12.91 2.23 15.59
C SER A 238 -14.30 2.87 15.45
N TYR A 239 -14.92 2.70 14.29
CA TYR A 239 -16.30 3.10 14.06
C TYR A 239 -17.27 2.32 14.97
N ASP A 240 -17.08 1.00 15.05
CA ASP A 240 -17.84 0.15 15.98
C ASP A 240 -17.12 0.13 17.34
N PRO A 241 -17.73 0.68 18.41
CA PRO A 241 -17.14 0.67 19.75
C PRO A 241 -17.05 -0.73 20.37
N ASN A 242 -17.77 -1.72 19.83
CA ASN A 242 -17.73 -3.11 20.28
C ASN A 242 -16.83 -3.99 19.40
N SER A 243 -16.09 -3.39 18.46
CA SER A 243 -15.19 -4.13 17.58
C SER A 243 -14.14 -4.89 18.37
N THR A 244 -13.97 -6.18 18.06
CA THR A 244 -12.86 -7.00 18.56
C THR A 244 -11.63 -6.95 17.65
N ILE A 245 -11.69 -6.18 16.55
CA ILE A 245 -10.58 -6.00 15.62
C ILE A 245 -9.51 -5.14 16.30
N PRO A 246 -8.22 -5.55 16.31
CA PRO A 246 -7.16 -4.77 16.90
C PRO A 246 -6.90 -3.47 16.13
N ASP A 247 -6.31 -2.48 16.79
CA ASP A 247 -6.06 -1.16 16.19
C ASP A 247 -4.98 -1.21 15.09
N PRO A 248 -5.29 -0.83 13.82
CA PRO A 248 -4.34 -0.92 12.71
C PRO A 248 -3.10 -0.05 12.90
N ASN A 249 -3.16 1.00 13.70
CA ASN A 249 -2.01 1.88 13.94
C ASN A 249 -1.21 1.48 15.18
N ASN A 250 -1.47 0.31 15.77
CA ASN A 250 -0.59 -0.24 16.79
C ASN A 250 0.64 -0.88 16.12
N GLU A 251 1.80 -0.29 16.35
CA GLU A 251 3.12 -0.67 15.82
C GLU A 251 3.92 -1.56 16.77
N TYR A 252 3.38 -1.89 17.94
CA TYR A 252 4.10 -2.58 19.01
C TYR A 252 3.42 -3.85 19.51
N ASP A 253 2.22 -4.16 19.03
CA ASP A 253 1.49 -5.38 19.38
C ASP A 253 1.53 -6.40 18.25
N TYR A 254 2.06 -7.59 18.54
CA TYR A 254 2.18 -8.69 17.58
C TYR A 254 0.84 -9.06 16.96
N SER A 255 -0.22 -9.18 17.78
CA SER A 255 -1.53 -9.60 17.32
C SER A 255 -2.13 -8.59 16.35
N SER A 256 -1.99 -7.30 16.65
CA SER A 256 -2.41 -6.22 15.77
C SER A 256 -1.64 -6.23 14.45
N ILE A 257 -0.32 -6.19 14.50
CA ILE A 257 0.52 -6.16 13.30
C ILE A 257 0.20 -7.34 12.41
N ARG A 258 0.17 -8.55 12.98
CA ARG A 258 -0.14 -9.78 12.24
C ARG A 258 -1.55 -9.75 11.64
N TYR A 259 -2.55 -9.33 12.41
CA TYR A 259 -3.93 -9.21 11.94
C TYR A 259 -4.03 -8.30 10.72
N TRP A 260 -3.33 -7.16 10.73
CA TRP A 260 -3.39 -6.20 9.64
C TRP A 260 -2.51 -6.58 8.45
N LEU A 261 -1.32 -7.13 8.70
CA LEU A 261 -0.42 -7.60 7.64
C LEU A 261 -1.06 -8.66 6.77
N GLN A 262 -1.99 -9.47 7.29
CA GLN A 262 -2.66 -10.50 6.48
C GLN A 262 -3.34 -9.91 5.23
N TYR A 263 -3.75 -8.64 5.27
CA TYR A 263 -4.41 -7.97 4.15
C TYR A 263 -3.45 -7.35 3.12
N ALA A 264 -2.13 -7.49 3.31
CA ALA A 264 -1.14 -7.05 2.33
C ALA A 264 -1.31 -7.83 1.00
N ASP A 265 -1.06 -7.13 -0.11
CA ASP A 265 -1.28 -7.65 -1.47
C ASP A 265 -0.68 -9.04 -1.70
N PHE A 266 0.58 -9.19 -1.29
CA PHE A 266 1.35 -10.41 -1.46
C PHE A 266 0.90 -11.59 -0.58
N TYR A 267 -0.06 -11.40 0.34
CA TYR A 267 -0.74 -12.50 1.04
C TYR A 267 -2.13 -12.81 0.50
N GLN A 268 -2.68 -11.94 -0.34
CA GLN A 268 -4.02 -12.09 -0.93
C GLN A 268 -3.98 -12.74 -2.32
N TRP A 269 -2.83 -12.74 -2.98
CA TRP A 269 -2.71 -13.23 -4.36
C TRP A 269 -2.24 -14.68 -4.44
N PRO A 270 -2.79 -15.47 -5.38
CA PRO A 270 -2.31 -16.82 -5.62
C PRO A 270 -0.91 -16.81 -6.24
N TYR A 271 -0.20 -17.93 -6.11
CA TYR A 271 1.11 -18.17 -6.74
C TYR A 271 2.27 -17.30 -6.21
N ILE A 272 2.10 -16.66 -5.06
CA ILE A 272 3.20 -16.11 -4.27
C ILE A 272 3.84 -17.24 -3.46
N THR A 273 5.17 -17.31 -3.46
CA THR A 273 5.91 -18.26 -2.62
C THR A 273 6.35 -17.58 -1.33
N TYR A 274 6.15 -18.24 -0.19
CA TYR A 274 6.58 -17.73 1.11
C TYR A 274 7.80 -18.47 1.66
N PHE A 275 8.70 -17.75 2.33
CA PHE A 275 9.83 -18.33 3.06
C PHE A 275 9.73 -18.03 4.56
N ASN A 276 10.40 -18.86 5.37
CA ASN A 276 10.50 -18.77 6.83
C ASN A 276 11.97 -18.71 7.25
#